data_AF-A0A8T3SR08-F1
#
_entry.id   AF-A0A8T3SR08-F1
#
_cell.length_a   1.000
_cell.length_b   1.000
_cell.length_c   1.000
_cell.angle_alpha   90.00
_cell.angle_beta   90.00
_cell.angle_gamma   90.00
#
_symmetry.space_group_name_H-M   'P 1'
#
loop_
_entity.id
_entity.type
_entity.pdbx_description
1 polymer ?
#
loop_
_entity_poly.entity_id
_entity_poly.type
_entity_poly.pdbx_seq_one_letter_code
_entity_poly.pdbx_strand_id
1 'polypeptide(L)'
;RLRYIKQFTISVLQLLEPLFARQINGSKPMAILFFGLQFIVVLPCKHQITSSTSRIQNLAFMISRRTSLWDTFLQRLIARFGHWSARAMLGRPDESLALFYFLRVNNIGDRINPTIVGAMSRRPTVWTGDRTRPHLLAAGSLMAGSNAQSRIWGTGVMHPDIGVGSPRREYVRALRGKLSVTALRAAGIPVGDVPLGDPGFFISTVVPRPVPAVRRYSLCLIPHYVDWNHPYVCALRQHEDVRVIDVTCQEADFISQVVSCKAIVSSALHGLVIAESYGIPNIWTALSGSVVGKGFKFHDWFSTARSPQKTPVQARSPRDLIQAGKDAALHDMSISSADMTSALRQIVDGGQIGITHTRDRKAYNTCRASPLPVFVISFNRSNCLRKSIDSYVNADRPVDIIIHDNGSDDEETLETLEEFGRSGLIVRKGRKIQNPDDLNSVDVTVQKFFENWSEPGRYAVSDCDIELPRGVTVLTIYDELLNRLPKIQCVGPMIKISDIPRQYLLRNRAINRHVAQFWHKQPQWIATSRGQIAYQLATIDTTFALHRAGERLCRLKKGARVYRPFQARHLDWYNVEDVLDVYRQSSAPSISHWWNQEAIRQDASELLEFEEFLDVDYDQTGKLSAVTRKTVDIA
;
A
#
# COMPACT_ATOMS: atom_id res chain seq x y z
N ARG A 1 0.91 -6.18 -26.96
CA ARG A 1 -0.12 -5.23 -27.43
C ARG A 1 -0.64 -5.52 -28.86
N LEU A 2 0.16 -6.06 -29.79
CA LEU A 2 -0.28 -6.38 -31.17
C LEU A 2 -1.20 -7.62 -31.34
N ARG A 3 -1.19 -8.60 -30.42
CA ARG A 3 -2.10 -9.78 -30.50
C ARG A 3 -3.57 -9.46 -30.18
N TYR A 4 -3.83 -8.51 -29.26
CA TYR A 4 -5.18 -8.12 -28.86
C TYR A 4 -5.91 -7.28 -29.92
N ILE A 5 -5.16 -6.44 -30.66
CA ILE A 5 -5.71 -5.64 -31.76
C ILE A 5 -6.21 -6.56 -32.88
N LYS A 6 -5.46 -7.62 -33.20
CA LYS A 6 -5.82 -8.58 -34.26
C LYS A 6 -7.12 -9.33 -33.94
N GLN A 7 -7.35 -9.71 -32.68
CA GLN A 7 -8.55 -10.45 -32.26
C GLN A 7 -9.81 -9.57 -32.24
N PHE A 8 -9.66 -8.30 -31.88
CA PHE A 8 -10.75 -7.32 -31.85
C PHE A 8 -11.21 -6.94 -33.27
N THR A 9 -10.26 -6.74 -34.20
CA THR A 9 -10.58 -6.43 -35.60
C THR A 9 -11.32 -7.58 -36.30
N ILE A 10 -10.96 -8.84 -36.03
CA ILE A 10 -11.63 -10.02 -36.62
C ILE A 10 -13.06 -10.16 -36.10
N SER A 11 -13.29 -9.88 -34.82
CA SER A 11 -14.62 -10.01 -34.20
C SER A 11 -15.61 -8.92 -34.67
N VAL A 12 -15.12 -7.71 -34.93
CA VAL A 12 -15.93 -6.61 -35.49
C VAL A 12 -16.27 -6.84 -36.96
N LEU A 13 -15.36 -7.44 -37.74
CA LEU A 13 -15.61 -7.77 -39.15
C LEU A 13 -16.69 -8.86 -39.31
N GLN A 14 -16.71 -9.89 -38.44
CA GLN A 14 -17.74 -10.94 -38.46
C GLN A 14 -19.13 -10.44 -38.04
N LEU A 15 -19.20 -9.37 -37.25
CA LEU A 15 -20.46 -8.75 -36.82
C LEU A 15 -21.06 -7.80 -37.87
N LEU A 16 -20.25 -7.30 -38.81
CA LEU A 16 -20.67 -6.34 -39.85
C LEU A 16 -20.93 -6.99 -41.22
N GLU A 17 -20.52 -8.25 -41.42
CA GLU A 17 -20.73 -9.01 -42.66
C GLU A 17 -22.21 -9.08 -43.12
N PRO A 18 -23.21 -9.27 -42.23
CA PRO A 18 -24.61 -9.30 -42.64
C PRO A 18 -25.17 -7.94 -43.06
N LEU A 19 -24.53 -6.83 -42.66
CA LEU A 19 -24.99 -5.46 -42.93
C LEU A 19 -24.53 -4.94 -44.29
N PHE A 20 -23.45 -5.49 -44.86
CA PHE A 20 -22.93 -5.09 -46.18
C PHE A 20 -23.32 -6.05 -47.32
N ALA A 21 -23.85 -7.24 -47.02
CA ALA A 21 -24.21 -8.23 -48.03
C ALA A 21 -25.51 -7.95 -48.82
N ARG A 22 -26.24 -6.85 -48.54
CA ARG A 22 -27.52 -6.54 -49.21
C ARG A 22 -27.50 -5.39 -50.21
N GLN A 23 -26.37 -4.73 -50.43
CA GLN A 23 -26.24 -3.71 -51.48
C GLN A 23 -24.86 -3.76 -52.09
N ILE A 24 -24.78 -4.30 -53.31
CA ILE A 24 -23.86 -3.99 -54.42
C ILE A 24 -23.69 -5.29 -55.23
N ASN A 25 -24.49 -5.42 -56.29
CA ASN A 25 -24.23 -6.39 -57.36
C ASN A 25 -23.15 -5.78 -58.26
N GLY A 26 -22.02 -6.47 -58.38
CA GLY A 26 -21.05 -6.29 -59.47
C GLY A 26 -20.10 -5.09 -59.39
N SER A 27 -19.08 -5.13 -58.52
CA SER A 27 -17.71 -4.61 -58.79
C SER A 27 -16.74 -5.14 -57.73
N LYS A 28 -15.48 -5.39 -58.08
CA LYS A 28 -14.42 -6.01 -57.22
C LYS A 28 -14.19 -5.26 -55.89
N PRO A 29 -13.80 -5.94 -54.79
CA PRO A 29 -13.67 -5.33 -53.47
C PRO A 29 -12.44 -4.40 -53.38
N MET A 30 -12.68 -3.17 -52.95
CA MET A 30 -11.66 -2.17 -52.63
C MET A 30 -11.27 -2.36 -51.15
N ALA A 31 -10.00 -2.66 -50.86
CA ALA A 31 -9.53 -2.82 -49.49
C ALA A 31 -9.40 -1.45 -48.79
N ILE A 32 -10.24 -1.19 -47.79
CA ILE A 32 -10.16 0.00 -46.93
C ILE A 32 -9.57 -0.44 -45.59
N LEU A 33 -8.32 -0.07 -45.32
CA LEU A 33 -7.66 -0.23 -44.02
C LEU A 33 -8.05 0.92 -43.09
N PHE A 34 -8.70 0.62 -41.96
CA PHE A 34 -9.00 1.60 -40.92
C PHE A 34 -7.84 1.74 -39.94
N PHE A 35 -7.17 2.89 -39.95
CA PHE A 35 -6.40 3.41 -38.82
C PHE A 35 -6.93 4.80 -38.45
N GLY A 36 -6.99 5.09 -37.16
CA GLY A 36 -7.69 6.26 -36.61
C GLY A 36 -7.27 7.60 -37.23
N LEU A 37 -8.28 8.45 -37.44
CA LEU A 37 -8.22 9.93 -37.56
C LEU A 37 -6.95 10.53 -38.20
N GLN A 38 -6.66 10.16 -39.45
CA GLN A 38 -6.06 11.03 -40.48
C GLN A 38 -6.00 10.28 -41.83
N PHE A 39 -6.54 10.89 -42.90
CA PHE A 39 -6.62 10.28 -44.23
C PHE A 39 -5.29 10.48 -44.99
N ILE A 40 -4.55 9.40 -45.25
CA ILE A 40 -3.46 9.37 -46.23
C ILE A 40 -3.82 8.32 -47.29
N VAL A 41 -4.04 8.77 -48.52
CA VAL A 41 -4.27 7.89 -49.68
C VAL A 41 -2.91 7.54 -50.28
N VAL A 42 -2.48 6.29 -50.15
CA VAL A 42 -1.32 5.76 -50.88
C VAL A 42 -1.84 4.97 -52.08
N LEU A 43 -1.61 5.48 -53.29
CA LEU A 43 -1.88 4.77 -54.54
C LEU A 43 -0.66 3.90 -54.91
N PRO A 44 -0.84 2.61 -55.26
CA PRO A 44 0.23 1.83 -55.87
C PRO A 44 0.07 1.89 -57.39
N CYS A 45 1.04 2.44 -58.12
CA CYS A 45 1.33 1.91 -59.45
C CYS A 45 2.71 2.32 -59.99
N LYS A 46 3.40 1.33 -60.54
CA LYS A 46 4.53 1.47 -61.45
C LYS A 46 4.05 2.03 -62.80
N HIS A 47 4.92 2.82 -63.42
CA HIS A 47 4.90 3.32 -64.80
C HIS A 47 4.09 4.58 -65.15
N GLN A 48 4.77 5.44 -65.90
CA GLN A 48 4.42 6.78 -66.38
C GLN A 48 3.16 6.77 -67.25
N ILE A 49 2.20 7.67 -66.99
CA ILE A 49 1.39 8.33 -68.02
C ILE A 49 1.16 9.79 -67.60
N THR A 50 1.38 10.66 -68.57
CA THR A 50 1.26 12.11 -68.61
C THR A 50 -0.19 12.62 -68.56
N SER A 51 -0.34 13.83 -68.00
CA SER A 51 -1.41 14.85 -68.24
C SER A 51 -2.88 14.43 -68.41
N SER A 52 -3.74 14.76 -67.44
CA SER A 52 -4.93 15.62 -67.64
C SER A 52 -5.75 15.78 -66.35
N THR A 53 -6.06 17.02 -66.00
CA THR A 53 -6.54 17.51 -64.70
C THR A 53 -8.06 17.47 -64.48
N SER A 54 -8.83 16.68 -65.25
CA SER A 54 -10.31 16.75 -65.23
C SER A 54 -11.05 15.63 -64.49
N ARG A 55 -10.38 14.53 -64.07
CA ARG A 55 -11.05 13.39 -63.40
C ARG A 55 -11.04 13.42 -61.87
N ILE A 56 -10.21 14.24 -61.23
CA ILE A 56 -10.11 14.31 -59.76
C ILE A 56 -11.19 15.23 -59.15
N GLN A 57 -11.66 16.24 -59.87
CA GLN A 57 -12.69 17.17 -59.36
C GLN A 57 -14.09 16.54 -59.29
N ASN A 58 -14.44 15.62 -60.19
CA ASN A 58 -15.76 14.97 -60.19
C ASN A 58 -15.93 13.93 -59.07
N LEU A 59 -14.84 13.32 -58.57
CA LEU A 59 -14.89 12.39 -57.44
C LEU A 59 -15.08 13.10 -56.10
N ALA A 60 -14.47 14.28 -55.94
CA ALA A 60 -14.65 15.13 -54.75
C ALA A 60 -16.08 15.67 -54.61
N PHE A 61 -16.75 15.98 -55.74
CA PHE A 61 -18.13 16.48 -55.73
C PHE A 61 -19.17 15.41 -55.37
N MET A 62 -18.95 14.14 -55.76
CA MET A 62 -19.85 13.05 -55.34
C MET A 62 -19.73 12.69 -53.85
N ILE A 63 -18.54 12.84 -53.26
CA ILE A 63 -18.33 12.58 -51.83
C ILE A 63 -19.01 13.65 -50.96
N SER A 64 -19.06 14.92 -51.40
CA SER A 64 -19.71 15.99 -50.62
C SER A 64 -21.25 15.92 -50.62
N ARG A 65 -21.88 15.32 -51.63
CA ARG A 65 -23.35 15.12 -51.63
C ARG A 65 -23.80 13.99 -50.72
N ARG A 66 -22.99 12.95 -50.50
CA ARG A 66 -23.33 11.82 -49.61
C ARG A 66 -23.13 12.11 -48.12
N THR A 67 -22.34 13.11 -47.74
CA THR A 67 -22.21 13.56 -46.35
C THR A 67 -23.45 14.32 -45.87
N SER A 68 -24.13 15.07 -46.74
CA SER A 68 -25.32 15.86 -46.37
C SER A 68 -26.53 15.03 -45.94
N LEU A 69 -26.74 13.85 -46.54
CA LEU A 69 -27.84 12.95 -46.19
C LEU A 69 -27.58 12.22 -44.86
N TRP A 70 -26.32 11.95 -44.52
CA TRP A 70 -25.92 11.38 -43.23
C TRP A 70 -26.05 12.38 -42.09
N ASP A 71 -25.68 13.64 -42.31
CA ASP A 71 -25.87 14.71 -41.31
C ASP A 71 -27.35 14.94 -41.01
N THR A 72 -28.21 14.90 -42.04
CA THR A 72 -29.66 15.08 -41.85
C THR A 72 -30.30 13.90 -41.10
N PHE A 73 -29.82 12.67 -41.33
CA PHE A 73 -30.26 11.49 -40.59
C PHE A 73 -29.80 11.52 -39.12
N LEU A 74 -28.54 11.90 -38.87
CA LEU A 74 -27.98 12.02 -37.53
C LEU A 74 -28.68 13.13 -36.72
N GLN A 75 -28.93 14.28 -37.33
CA GLN A 75 -29.66 15.39 -36.69
C GLN A 75 -31.11 15.02 -36.37
N ARG A 76 -31.79 14.27 -37.23
CA ARG A 76 -33.15 13.76 -36.95
C ARG A 76 -33.17 12.69 -35.85
N LEU A 77 -32.10 11.90 -35.72
CA LEU A 77 -31.96 10.90 -34.65
C LEU A 77 -31.68 11.57 -33.29
N ILE A 78 -30.85 12.62 -33.29
CA ILE A 78 -30.55 13.45 -32.11
C ILE A 78 -31.77 14.25 -31.65
N ALA A 79 -32.59 14.76 -32.58
CA ALA A 79 -33.82 15.49 -32.26
C ALA A 79 -34.96 14.58 -31.75
N ARG A 80 -34.99 13.30 -32.14
CA ARG A 80 -36.03 12.34 -31.75
C ARG A 80 -35.76 11.65 -30.40
N PHE A 81 -34.52 11.67 -29.92
CA PHE A 81 -34.10 11.17 -28.60
C PHE A 81 -33.61 12.32 -27.71
N GLY A 82 -34.52 13.26 -27.45
CA GLY A 82 -34.26 14.51 -26.75
C GLY A 82 -33.37 14.41 -25.49
N HIS A 83 -32.46 15.37 -25.38
CA HIS A 83 -31.82 15.87 -24.16
C HIS A 83 -31.53 14.86 -23.04
N TRP A 84 -30.82 13.79 -23.35
CA TRP A 84 -29.86 13.23 -22.41
C TRP A 84 -28.48 13.48 -22.97
N SER A 85 -27.71 14.35 -22.32
CA SER A 85 -26.35 14.66 -22.76
C SER A 85 -25.56 13.37 -22.91
N ALA A 86 -25.06 13.09 -24.12
CA ALA A 86 -24.16 11.96 -24.41
C ALA A 86 -22.91 11.93 -23.48
N ARG A 87 -22.64 13.04 -22.78
CA ARG A 87 -21.62 13.20 -21.74
C ARG A 87 -21.93 12.49 -20.42
N ALA A 88 -23.19 12.10 -20.17
CA ALA A 88 -23.64 11.41 -18.96
C ALA A 88 -23.67 9.88 -19.12
N MET A 89 -23.78 9.35 -20.34
CA MET A 89 -23.79 7.89 -20.60
C MET A 89 -22.41 7.30 -20.88
N LEU A 90 -21.41 8.14 -21.16
CA LEU A 90 -20.02 7.74 -21.31
C LEU A 90 -19.24 8.32 -20.14
N GLY A 91 -19.14 7.57 -19.04
CA GLY A 91 -18.27 7.93 -17.92
C GLY A 91 -16.89 8.33 -18.44
N ARG A 92 -16.33 9.43 -17.92
CA ARG A 92 -15.05 9.98 -18.39
C ARG A 92 -13.96 8.91 -18.23
N PRO A 93 -13.40 8.36 -19.33
CA PRO A 93 -12.39 7.30 -19.28
C PRO A 93 -11.15 7.68 -18.47
N ASP A 94 -10.91 8.99 -18.34
CA ASP A 94 -9.72 9.59 -17.71
C ASP A 94 -9.87 9.80 -16.19
N GLU A 95 -11.01 9.48 -15.60
CA GLU A 95 -11.26 9.69 -14.17
C GLU A 95 -11.10 8.39 -13.38
N SER A 96 -10.28 8.46 -12.32
CA SER A 96 -10.07 7.36 -11.39
C SER A 96 -11.09 7.39 -10.25
N LEU A 97 -11.38 6.24 -9.65
CA LEU A 97 -12.31 6.15 -8.52
C LEU A 97 -11.59 6.43 -7.19
N ALA A 98 -12.09 7.43 -6.46
CA ALA A 98 -11.68 7.69 -5.09
C ALA A 98 -12.07 6.51 -4.19
N LEU A 99 -11.11 5.84 -3.57
CA LEU A 99 -11.30 4.61 -2.82
C LEU A 99 -10.63 4.73 -1.44
N PHE A 100 -11.37 4.41 -0.37
CA PHE A 100 -10.81 4.38 0.99
C PHE A 100 -10.80 2.95 1.52
N TYR A 101 -9.64 2.54 2.05
CA TYR A 101 -9.40 1.32 2.82
C TYR A 101 -8.20 1.56 3.75
N PHE A 102 -8.00 0.69 4.73
CA PHE A 102 -6.92 0.87 5.69
C PHE A 102 -5.56 0.51 5.08
N LEU A 103 -4.58 1.41 5.20
CA LEU A 103 -3.18 1.16 4.83
C LEU A 103 -2.28 0.89 6.04
N ARG A 104 -2.82 1.01 7.26
CA ARG A 104 -2.01 1.03 8.49
C ARG A 104 -1.25 -0.28 8.67
N VAL A 105 -1.96 -1.41 8.55
CA VAL A 105 -1.43 -2.77 8.52
C VAL A 105 -1.70 -3.31 7.12
N ASN A 106 -0.75 -4.03 6.54
CA ASN A 106 -0.85 -4.57 5.17
C ASN A 106 -1.83 -5.76 5.07
N ASN A 107 -3.02 -5.68 5.66
CA ASN A 107 -3.99 -6.76 5.69
C ASN A 107 -4.52 -7.08 4.29
N ILE A 108 -4.58 -8.36 3.94
CA ILE A 108 -5.02 -8.83 2.62
C ILE A 108 -6.40 -8.31 2.23
N GLY A 109 -7.32 -8.20 3.19
CA GLY A 109 -8.67 -7.69 2.96
C GLY A 109 -8.71 -6.25 2.49
N ASP A 110 -7.81 -5.41 3.02
CA ASP A 110 -7.66 -4.04 2.57
C ASP A 110 -6.93 -4.01 1.21
N ARG A 111 -5.88 -4.81 1.05
CA ARG A 111 -5.00 -4.80 -0.14
C ARG A 111 -5.70 -5.20 -1.44
N ILE A 112 -6.71 -6.07 -1.41
CA ILE A 112 -7.44 -6.52 -2.60
C ILE A 112 -8.44 -5.49 -3.14
N ASN A 113 -8.77 -4.44 -2.37
CA ASN A 113 -9.73 -3.40 -2.76
C ASN A 113 -9.45 -2.80 -4.16
N PRO A 114 -8.26 -2.22 -4.43
CA PRO A 114 -7.98 -1.63 -5.74
C PRO A 114 -8.03 -2.65 -6.88
N THR A 115 -7.62 -3.90 -6.64
CA THR A 115 -7.68 -5.01 -7.60
C THR A 115 -9.13 -5.29 -8.02
N ILE A 116 -10.01 -5.53 -7.05
CA ILE A 116 -11.40 -5.92 -7.30
C ILE A 116 -12.20 -4.75 -7.88
N VAL A 117 -12.14 -3.58 -7.23
CA VAL A 117 -12.87 -2.39 -7.68
C VAL A 117 -12.42 -2.00 -9.08
N GLY A 118 -11.11 -2.00 -9.34
CA GLY A 118 -10.58 -1.60 -10.64
C GLY A 118 -11.05 -2.52 -11.77
N ALA A 119 -11.03 -3.83 -11.53
CA ALA A 119 -11.46 -4.81 -12.52
C ALA A 119 -12.98 -4.79 -12.76
N MET A 120 -13.78 -4.75 -11.69
CA MET A 120 -15.25 -4.80 -11.79
C MET A 120 -15.84 -3.48 -12.32
N SER A 121 -15.26 -2.34 -11.96
CA SER A 121 -15.68 -1.03 -12.49
C SER A 121 -15.10 -0.71 -13.87
N ARG A 122 -14.03 -1.41 -14.29
CA ARG A 122 -13.19 -1.09 -15.46
C ARG A 122 -12.61 0.33 -15.42
N ARG A 123 -12.38 0.86 -14.22
CA ARG A 123 -11.77 2.18 -14.00
C ARG A 123 -10.59 2.07 -13.03
N PRO A 124 -9.52 2.85 -13.22
CA PRO A 124 -8.44 2.92 -12.24
C PRO A 124 -8.96 3.40 -10.88
N THR A 125 -8.27 3.04 -9.81
CA THR A 125 -8.60 3.46 -8.43
C THR A 125 -7.48 4.31 -7.87
N VAL A 126 -7.83 5.24 -6.98
CA VAL A 126 -6.89 6.07 -6.23
C VAL A 126 -7.31 6.06 -4.77
N TRP A 127 -6.37 5.68 -3.91
CA TRP A 127 -6.53 5.78 -2.48
C TRP A 127 -6.69 7.24 -2.08
N THR A 128 -7.67 7.53 -1.23
CA THR A 128 -7.85 8.86 -0.64
C THR A 128 -7.92 8.78 0.87
N GLY A 129 -7.12 9.59 1.56
CA GLY A 129 -7.29 9.87 2.98
C GLY A 129 -8.26 11.03 3.25
N ASP A 130 -8.57 11.84 2.23
CA ASP A 130 -9.57 12.90 2.31
C ASP A 130 -10.97 12.31 2.16
N ARG A 131 -11.68 12.27 3.28
CA ARG A 131 -13.04 11.72 3.39
C ARG A 131 -14.11 12.81 3.39
N THR A 132 -13.72 14.07 3.18
CA THR A 132 -14.65 15.21 3.01
C THR A 132 -15.21 15.28 1.60
N ARG A 133 -14.59 14.56 0.66
CA ARG A 133 -15.04 14.39 -0.72
C ARG A 133 -15.70 13.03 -0.92
N PRO A 134 -16.52 12.86 -1.97
CA PRO A 134 -17.08 11.55 -2.30
C PRO A 134 -16.00 10.48 -2.46
N HIS A 135 -16.21 9.32 -1.83
CA HIS A 135 -15.27 8.21 -1.86
C HIS A 135 -16.01 6.89 -1.74
N LEU A 136 -15.46 5.83 -2.33
CA LEU A 136 -15.97 4.47 -2.25
C LEU A 136 -15.44 3.75 -1.01
N LEU A 137 -16.32 3.06 -0.31
CA LEU A 137 -16.00 2.03 0.69
C LEU A 137 -16.44 0.67 0.12
N ALA A 138 -15.47 -0.20 -0.14
CA ALA A 138 -15.69 -1.47 -0.84
C ALA A 138 -15.54 -2.70 0.08
N ALA A 139 -14.40 -3.39 0.11
CA ALA A 139 -14.20 -4.56 0.96
C ALA A 139 -13.72 -4.17 2.37
N GLY A 140 -14.09 -4.97 3.38
CA GLY A 140 -13.71 -4.75 4.78
C GLY A 140 -14.85 -4.28 5.68
N SER A 141 -14.50 -3.94 6.93
CA SER A 141 -15.46 -3.49 7.95
C SER A 141 -15.34 -1.98 8.17
N LEU A 142 -15.72 -1.20 7.16
CA LEU A 142 -15.46 0.24 7.06
C LEU A 142 -16.66 1.11 7.47
N MET A 143 -17.83 0.51 7.71
CA MET A 143 -19.08 1.25 7.95
C MET A 143 -19.00 2.24 9.11
N ALA A 144 -18.33 1.89 10.21
CA ALA A 144 -18.20 2.77 11.38
C ALA A 144 -17.62 4.15 11.05
N GLY A 145 -16.72 4.21 10.06
CA GLY A 145 -16.15 5.47 9.62
C GLY A 145 -16.98 6.19 8.55
N SER A 146 -18.00 5.56 7.97
CA SER A 146 -18.73 6.13 6.82
C SER A 146 -19.43 7.44 7.18
N ASN A 147 -19.58 8.32 6.18
CA ASN A 147 -20.17 9.64 6.33
C ASN A 147 -21.06 9.99 5.12
N ALA A 148 -21.61 11.20 5.08
CA ALA A 148 -22.50 11.66 4.02
C ALA A 148 -21.88 11.64 2.60
N GLN A 149 -20.55 11.54 2.48
CA GLN A 149 -19.80 11.46 1.22
C GLN A 149 -19.42 10.02 0.85
N SER A 150 -19.58 9.06 1.75
CA SER A 150 -19.27 7.66 1.47
C SER A 150 -20.28 7.06 0.49
N ARG A 151 -19.79 6.42 -0.57
CA ARG A 151 -20.53 5.48 -1.42
C ARG A 151 -20.21 4.07 -0.97
N ILE A 152 -21.23 3.27 -0.68
CA ILE A 152 -21.07 1.96 -0.02
C ILE A 152 -21.32 0.85 -1.02
N TRP A 153 -20.34 -0.03 -1.20
CA TRP A 153 -20.42 -1.19 -2.06
C TRP A 153 -19.82 -2.43 -1.38
N GLY A 154 -20.62 -3.14 -0.60
CA GLY A 154 -20.27 -4.46 -0.06
C GLY A 154 -19.50 -4.45 1.27
N THR A 155 -19.09 -3.29 1.78
CA THR A 155 -18.48 -3.20 3.12
C THR A 155 -19.53 -3.52 4.19
N GLY A 156 -19.08 -3.96 5.36
CA GLY A 156 -19.97 -4.27 6.49
C GLY A 156 -19.64 -3.53 7.78
N VAL A 157 -20.51 -3.70 8.76
CA VAL A 157 -20.34 -3.20 10.13
C VAL A 157 -19.35 -4.10 10.88
N MET A 158 -18.39 -3.53 11.60
CA MET A 158 -17.47 -4.32 12.43
C MET A 158 -18.21 -4.91 13.64
N HIS A 159 -18.96 -4.05 14.34
CA HIS A 159 -19.90 -4.36 15.41
C HIS A 159 -20.78 -3.12 15.64
N PRO A 160 -22.08 -3.25 15.97
CA PRO A 160 -22.95 -2.10 16.23
C PRO A 160 -22.40 -1.13 17.30
N ASP A 161 -21.85 -1.64 18.41
CA ASP A 161 -21.21 -0.84 19.47
C ASP A 161 -20.02 0.03 19.00
N ILE A 162 -19.37 -0.35 17.89
CA ILE A 162 -18.28 0.45 17.29
C ILE A 162 -18.86 1.59 16.42
N GLY A 163 -20.11 1.44 15.97
CA GLY A 163 -20.84 2.38 15.14
C GLY A 163 -21.08 1.88 13.72
N VAL A 164 -22.08 2.48 13.08
CA VAL A 164 -22.45 2.23 11.67
C VAL A 164 -22.14 3.42 10.75
N GLY A 165 -21.56 4.50 11.30
CA GLY A 165 -21.30 5.76 10.60
C GLY A 165 -22.58 6.55 10.32
N SER A 166 -22.48 7.52 9.42
CA SER A 166 -23.57 8.40 8.98
C SER A 166 -23.67 8.53 7.46
N PRO A 167 -23.75 7.41 6.71
CA PRO A 167 -23.93 7.45 5.26
C PRO A 167 -25.32 7.97 4.89
N ARG A 168 -25.44 8.62 3.73
CA ARG A 168 -26.78 8.87 3.16
C ARG A 168 -27.35 7.56 2.63
N ARG A 169 -28.63 7.30 2.88
CA ARG A 169 -29.29 6.04 2.47
C ARG A 169 -29.17 5.78 0.97
N GLU A 170 -29.27 6.83 0.15
CA GLU A 170 -29.19 6.76 -1.30
C GLU A 170 -27.79 6.44 -1.82
N TYR A 171 -26.79 6.39 -0.95
CA TYR A 171 -25.43 6.01 -1.27
C TYR A 171 -25.07 4.60 -0.79
N VAL A 172 -26.00 3.94 -0.09
CA VAL A 172 -25.90 2.53 0.25
C VAL A 172 -26.45 1.72 -0.91
N ARG A 173 -25.56 1.09 -1.69
CA ARG A 173 -25.92 0.33 -2.90
C ARG A 173 -25.65 -1.16 -2.79
N ALA A 174 -24.76 -1.58 -1.90
CA ALA A 174 -24.59 -2.97 -1.50
C ALA A 174 -23.98 -3.03 -0.09
N LEU A 175 -24.23 -4.10 0.65
CA LEU A 175 -23.66 -4.34 1.99
C LEU A 175 -23.10 -5.75 2.10
N ARG A 176 -22.22 -6.01 3.07
CA ARG A 176 -21.62 -7.34 3.23
C ARG A 176 -22.66 -8.45 3.49
N GLY A 177 -23.63 -8.19 4.36
CA GLY A 177 -24.60 -9.19 4.80
C GLY A 177 -25.82 -8.62 5.53
N LYS A 178 -26.71 -9.51 5.97
CA LYS A 178 -28.02 -9.18 6.56
C LYS A 178 -27.90 -8.49 7.92
N LEU A 179 -26.85 -8.77 8.69
CA LEU A 179 -26.65 -8.15 10.00
C LEU A 179 -26.21 -6.69 9.84
N SER A 180 -25.41 -6.36 8.82
CA SER A 180 -25.10 -4.98 8.48
C SER A 180 -26.36 -4.20 8.10
N VAL A 181 -27.26 -4.77 7.27
CA VAL A 181 -28.56 -4.15 6.97
C VAL A 181 -29.36 -3.87 8.24
N THR A 182 -29.44 -4.87 9.12
CA THR A 182 -30.19 -4.77 10.39
C THR A 182 -29.60 -3.68 11.29
N ALA A 183 -28.27 -3.62 11.42
CA ALA A 183 -27.58 -2.61 12.22
C ALA A 183 -27.81 -1.19 11.69
N LEU A 184 -27.80 -0.99 10.37
CA LEU A 184 -28.08 0.32 9.77
C LEU A 184 -29.54 0.75 10.00
N ARG A 185 -30.49 -0.17 9.82
CA ARG A 185 -31.92 0.10 10.08
C ARG A 185 -32.17 0.44 11.54
N ALA A 186 -31.55 -0.30 12.46
CA ALA A 186 -31.64 -0.03 13.91
C ALA A 186 -31.06 1.34 14.30
N ALA A 187 -30.07 1.83 13.56
CA ALA A 187 -29.48 3.16 13.73
C ALA A 187 -30.28 4.29 13.03
N GLY A 188 -31.48 4.01 12.51
CA GLY A 188 -32.32 5.00 11.85
C GLY A 188 -31.95 5.30 10.39
N ILE A 189 -31.13 4.45 9.75
CA ILE A 189 -30.78 4.58 8.32
C ILE A 189 -31.66 3.59 7.54
N PRO A 190 -32.73 4.07 6.86
CA PRO A 190 -33.69 3.18 6.20
C PRO A 190 -33.13 2.68 4.86
N VAL A 191 -32.26 1.67 4.94
CA VAL A 191 -31.71 0.97 3.77
C VAL A 191 -32.76 0.01 3.22
N GLY A 192 -33.05 0.13 1.92
CA GLY A 192 -33.95 -0.77 1.19
C GLY A 192 -33.32 -2.15 0.93
N ASP A 193 -33.87 -2.88 -0.03
CA ASP A 193 -33.30 -4.15 -0.46
C ASP A 193 -32.13 -3.89 -1.39
N VAL A 194 -30.92 -3.97 -0.81
CA VAL A 194 -29.66 -3.82 -1.52
C VAL A 194 -29.00 -5.19 -1.70
N PRO A 195 -28.26 -5.41 -2.80
CA PRO A 195 -27.44 -6.60 -2.98
C PRO A 195 -26.50 -6.84 -1.79
N LEU A 196 -26.30 -8.12 -1.46
CA LEU A 196 -25.45 -8.54 -0.36
C LEU A 196 -24.24 -9.34 -0.86
N GLY A 197 -23.07 -9.04 -0.31
CA GLY A 197 -21.84 -9.77 -0.55
C GLY A 197 -20.61 -8.94 -0.23
N ASP A 198 -19.58 -9.60 0.29
CA ASP A 198 -18.24 -9.01 0.41
C ASP A 198 -17.59 -8.97 -1.00
N PRO A 199 -17.05 -7.82 -1.46
CA PRO A 199 -16.39 -7.75 -2.77
C PRO A 199 -15.23 -8.72 -2.92
N GLY A 200 -14.58 -9.12 -1.83
CA GLY A 200 -13.53 -10.14 -1.81
C GLY A 200 -13.94 -11.47 -2.44
N PHE A 201 -15.25 -11.78 -2.47
CA PHE A 201 -15.79 -12.99 -3.09
C PHE A 201 -15.56 -13.05 -4.61
N PHE A 202 -15.30 -11.92 -5.26
CA PHE A 202 -15.06 -11.84 -6.70
C PHE A 202 -13.58 -11.88 -7.09
N ILE A 203 -12.65 -12.05 -6.13
CA ILE A 203 -11.21 -12.01 -6.41
C ILE A 203 -10.78 -13.07 -7.44
N SER A 204 -11.37 -14.27 -7.43
CA SER A 204 -11.03 -15.34 -8.38
C SER A 204 -11.41 -15.04 -9.83
N THR A 205 -12.36 -14.13 -10.05
CA THR A 205 -12.73 -13.66 -11.39
C THR A 205 -11.75 -12.64 -11.96
N VAL A 206 -10.94 -12.03 -11.08
CA VAL A 206 -9.97 -10.97 -11.42
C VAL A 206 -8.55 -11.49 -11.42
N VAL A 207 -8.20 -12.32 -10.42
CA VAL A 207 -6.90 -12.95 -10.27
C VAL A 207 -7.05 -14.44 -10.59
N PRO A 208 -6.64 -14.87 -11.80
CA PRO A 208 -6.81 -16.25 -12.21
C PRO A 208 -5.98 -17.18 -11.33
N ARG A 209 -6.46 -18.42 -11.19
CA ARG A 209 -5.72 -19.46 -10.48
C ARG A 209 -4.35 -19.68 -11.16
N PRO A 210 -3.24 -19.68 -10.40
CA PRO A 210 -1.93 -20.09 -10.92
C PRO A 210 -1.98 -21.49 -11.54
N VAL A 211 -1.30 -21.70 -12.67
CA VAL A 211 -1.22 -22.99 -13.39
C VAL A 211 0.24 -23.43 -13.50
N PRO A 212 0.60 -24.69 -13.12
CA PRO A 212 -0.27 -25.71 -12.54
C PRO A 212 -0.60 -25.44 -11.07
N ALA A 213 -1.86 -25.64 -10.69
CA ALA A 213 -2.28 -25.56 -9.28
C ALA A 213 -1.94 -26.86 -8.57
N VAL A 214 -0.70 -27.01 -8.10
CA VAL A 214 -0.30 -28.17 -7.30
C VAL A 214 -0.85 -27.99 -5.87
N ARG A 215 -1.80 -28.83 -5.47
CA ARG A 215 -2.24 -28.90 -4.07
C ARG A 215 -1.15 -29.58 -3.25
N ARG A 216 -0.49 -28.80 -2.40
CA ARG A 216 0.67 -29.21 -1.60
C ARG A 216 0.33 -29.55 -0.16
N TYR A 217 -0.69 -28.91 0.40
CA TYR A 217 -1.03 -29.00 1.83
C TYR A 217 -2.44 -29.51 2.03
N SER A 218 -2.65 -30.40 3.01
CA SER A 218 -4.00 -30.79 3.41
C SER A 218 -4.77 -29.63 4.05
N LEU A 219 -4.07 -28.78 4.80
CA LEU A 219 -4.68 -27.67 5.52
C LEU A 219 -3.82 -26.41 5.45
N CYS A 220 -4.47 -25.26 5.21
CA CYS A 220 -3.91 -23.96 5.54
C CYS A 220 -4.62 -23.37 6.76
N LEU A 221 -3.84 -22.85 7.71
CA LEU A 221 -4.33 -22.03 8.82
C LEU A 221 -4.07 -20.55 8.50
N ILE A 222 -5.12 -19.73 8.49
CA ILE A 222 -5.03 -18.29 8.24
C ILE A 222 -5.42 -17.54 9.54
N PRO A 223 -4.46 -17.27 10.44
CA PRO A 223 -4.73 -16.50 11.63
C PRO A 223 -4.95 -15.02 11.30
N HIS A 224 -5.81 -14.34 12.05
CA HIS A 224 -5.81 -12.89 12.09
C HIS A 224 -4.44 -12.38 12.55
N TYR A 225 -4.02 -11.19 12.11
CA TYR A 225 -2.68 -10.67 12.44
C TYR A 225 -2.44 -10.54 13.96
N VAL A 226 -3.50 -10.36 14.76
CA VAL A 226 -3.44 -10.34 16.24
C VAL A 226 -3.22 -11.73 16.86
N ASP A 227 -3.59 -12.79 16.14
CA ASP A 227 -3.45 -14.19 16.56
C ASP A 227 -2.13 -14.80 16.06
N TRP A 228 -1.29 -14.01 15.38
CA TRP A 228 -0.07 -14.52 14.74
C TRP A 228 0.86 -15.25 15.72
N ASN A 229 0.95 -14.78 16.95
CA ASN A 229 1.80 -15.39 17.99
C ASN A 229 1.04 -16.34 18.92
N HIS A 230 -0.18 -16.74 18.56
CA HIS A 230 -0.96 -17.69 19.36
C HIS A 230 -0.22 -19.04 19.45
N PRO A 231 -0.15 -19.69 20.63
CA PRO A 231 0.61 -20.94 20.82
C PRO A 231 0.27 -22.02 19.80
N TYR A 232 -1.01 -22.18 19.44
CA TYR A 232 -1.44 -23.18 18.45
C TYR A 232 -0.99 -22.84 17.04
N VAL A 233 -0.93 -21.56 16.69
CA VAL A 233 -0.39 -21.10 15.39
C VAL A 233 1.10 -21.40 15.33
N CYS A 234 1.85 -21.09 16.40
CA CYS A 234 3.26 -21.39 16.50
C CYS A 234 3.56 -22.88 16.38
N ALA A 235 2.77 -23.74 17.05
CA ALA A 235 2.91 -25.20 16.96
C ALA A 235 2.66 -25.71 15.53
N LEU A 236 1.63 -25.20 14.84
CA LEU A 236 1.28 -25.65 13.49
C LEU A 236 2.21 -25.14 12.39
N ARG A 237 3.04 -24.10 12.65
CA ARG A 237 4.08 -23.68 11.69
C ARG A 237 5.11 -24.78 11.40
N GLN A 238 5.32 -25.69 12.35
CA GLN A 238 6.31 -26.77 12.24
C GLN A 238 5.70 -28.08 11.69
N HIS A 239 4.40 -28.09 11.36
CA HIS A 239 3.72 -29.28 10.90
C HIS A 239 3.84 -29.41 9.38
N GLU A 240 4.38 -30.53 8.88
CA GLU A 240 4.74 -30.69 7.46
C GLU A 240 3.58 -30.50 6.47
N ASP A 241 2.40 -30.97 6.84
CA ASP A 241 1.20 -30.94 5.99
C ASP A 241 0.27 -29.73 6.26
N VAL A 242 0.69 -28.79 7.13
CA VAL A 242 -0.07 -27.58 7.44
C VAL A 242 0.72 -26.35 7.00
N ARG A 243 0.06 -25.44 6.29
CA ARG A 243 0.62 -24.12 5.96
C ARG A 243 -0.04 -23.02 6.78
N VAL A 244 0.73 -22.33 7.60
CA VAL A 244 0.27 -21.08 8.25
C VAL A 244 0.49 -19.92 7.28
N ILE A 245 -0.58 -19.22 6.89
CA ILE A 245 -0.52 -18.09 5.95
C ILE A 245 -0.65 -16.76 6.71
N ASP A 246 0.30 -15.85 6.48
CA ASP A 246 0.25 -14.50 7.01
C ASP A 246 -0.71 -13.62 6.19
N VAL A 247 -1.72 -13.03 6.84
CA VAL A 247 -2.64 -12.07 6.20
C VAL A 247 -1.97 -10.75 5.81
N THR A 248 -0.71 -10.54 6.16
CA THR A 248 0.06 -9.32 5.85
C THR A 248 1.06 -9.48 4.70
N CYS A 249 1.18 -10.68 4.14
CA CYS A 249 2.06 -10.94 2.99
C CYS A 249 1.54 -10.29 1.69
N GLN A 250 2.29 -10.43 0.60
CA GLN A 250 1.89 -9.91 -0.70
C GLN A 250 0.65 -10.64 -1.23
N GLU A 251 -0.19 -9.92 -1.99
CA GLU A 251 -1.45 -10.44 -2.53
C GLU A 251 -1.24 -11.72 -3.37
N ALA A 252 -0.24 -11.71 -4.26
CA ALA A 252 0.09 -12.86 -5.08
C ALA A 252 0.55 -14.07 -4.25
N ASP A 253 1.38 -13.85 -3.21
CA ASP A 253 1.86 -14.90 -2.32
C ASP A 253 0.73 -15.47 -1.46
N PHE A 254 -0.18 -14.63 -1.00
CA PHE A 254 -1.35 -15.04 -0.23
C PHE A 254 -2.23 -15.95 -1.08
N ILE A 255 -2.60 -15.50 -2.28
CA ILE A 255 -3.47 -16.25 -3.20
C ILE A 255 -2.80 -17.57 -3.60
N SER A 256 -1.51 -17.55 -3.95
CA SER A 256 -0.74 -18.74 -4.31
C SER A 256 -0.77 -19.79 -3.18
N GLN A 257 -0.59 -19.36 -1.93
CA GLN A 257 -0.66 -20.27 -0.79
C GLN A 257 -2.08 -20.81 -0.55
N VAL A 258 -3.10 -19.95 -0.65
CA VAL A 258 -4.51 -20.37 -0.51
C VAL A 258 -4.86 -21.44 -1.54
N VAL A 259 -4.55 -21.23 -2.83
CA VAL A 259 -4.90 -22.20 -3.88
C VAL A 259 -4.10 -23.51 -3.81
N SER A 260 -2.99 -23.53 -3.07
CA SER A 260 -2.18 -24.73 -2.84
C SER A 260 -2.73 -25.65 -1.74
N CYS A 261 -3.82 -25.26 -1.07
CA CYS A 261 -4.42 -26.00 0.04
C CYS A 261 -5.69 -26.76 -0.37
N LYS A 262 -5.94 -27.89 0.31
CA LYS A 262 -7.19 -28.66 0.17
C LYS A 262 -8.32 -28.09 1.03
N ALA A 263 -8.00 -27.54 2.20
CA ALA A 263 -8.95 -26.89 3.11
C ALA A 263 -8.33 -25.68 3.82
N ILE A 264 -9.16 -24.74 4.26
CA ILE A 264 -8.77 -23.53 4.99
C ILE A 264 -9.45 -23.48 6.36
N VAL A 265 -8.67 -23.29 7.42
CA VAL A 265 -9.17 -22.88 8.75
C VAL A 265 -8.74 -21.44 8.96
N SER A 266 -9.66 -20.53 9.30
CA SER A 266 -9.32 -19.10 9.39
C SER A 266 -9.94 -18.41 10.59
N SER A 267 -9.12 -17.62 11.30
CA SER A 267 -9.60 -16.58 12.24
C SER A 267 -9.61 -15.17 11.63
N ALA A 268 -9.30 -15.06 10.33
CA ALA A 268 -9.41 -13.84 9.54
C ALA A 268 -10.55 -13.93 8.51
N LEU A 269 -11.46 -12.95 8.51
CA LEU A 269 -12.64 -12.97 7.63
C LEU A 269 -12.27 -13.14 6.14
N HIS A 270 -11.33 -12.35 5.62
CA HIS A 270 -10.95 -12.44 4.22
C HIS A 270 -10.21 -13.74 3.87
N GLY A 271 -9.68 -14.48 4.85
CA GLY A 271 -9.23 -15.85 4.61
C GLY A 271 -10.39 -16.77 4.19
N LEU A 272 -11.57 -16.59 4.77
CA LEU A 272 -12.79 -17.33 4.43
C LEU A 272 -13.39 -16.85 3.09
N VAL A 273 -13.54 -15.53 2.94
CA VAL A 273 -14.11 -14.92 1.73
C VAL A 273 -13.31 -15.29 0.48
N ILE A 274 -11.98 -15.21 0.56
CA ILE A 274 -11.09 -15.57 -0.57
C ILE A 274 -11.12 -17.08 -0.83
N ALA A 275 -11.18 -17.91 0.21
CA ALA A 275 -11.29 -19.36 0.05
C ALA A 275 -12.57 -19.76 -0.70
N GLU A 276 -13.72 -19.18 -0.31
CA GLU A 276 -14.99 -19.34 -1.01
C GLU A 276 -14.88 -18.91 -2.49
N SER A 277 -14.26 -17.76 -2.76
CA SER A 277 -14.04 -17.26 -4.13
C SER A 277 -13.31 -18.27 -5.04
N TYR A 278 -12.33 -19.00 -4.49
CA TYR A 278 -11.54 -20.00 -5.22
C TYR A 278 -12.12 -21.42 -5.17
N GLY A 279 -13.29 -21.61 -4.54
CA GLY A 279 -13.92 -22.92 -4.38
C GLY A 279 -13.10 -23.85 -3.49
N ILE A 280 -12.50 -23.33 -2.41
CA ILE A 280 -11.73 -24.11 -1.43
C ILE A 280 -12.57 -24.26 -0.15
N PRO A 281 -12.84 -25.49 0.31
CA PRO A 281 -13.52 -25.75 1.58
C PRO A 281 -12.88 -24.96 2.72
N ASN A 282 -13.70 -24.28 3.50
CA ASN A 282 -13.21 -23.45 4.58
C ASN A 282 -14.09 -23.54 5.83
N ILE A 283 -13.51 -23.18 6.97
CA ILE A 283 -14.22 -23.15 8.25
C ILE A 283 -13.70 -22.02 9.13
N TRP A 284 -14.63 -21.33 9.79
CA TRP A 284 -14.31 -20.26 10.73
C TRP A 284 -13.89 -20.82 12.09
N THR A 285 -12.74 -20.37 12.58
CA THR A 285 -12.25 -20.66 13.94
C THR A 285 -12.06 -19.38 14.74
N ALA A 286 -12.19 -19.48 16.05
CA ALA A 286 -11.69 -18.48 16.99
C ALA A 286 -10.39 -19.02 17.62
N LEU A 287 -9.43 -18.12 17.86
CA LEU A 287 -8.16 -18.45 18.52
C LEU A 287 -8.04 -17.61 19.79
N SER A 288 -7.90 -16.29 19.65
CA SER A 288 -7.96 -15.38 20.77
C SER A 288 -9.28 -14.61 20.82
N GLY A 289 -9.59 -14.04 21.99
CA GLY A 289 -10.64 -13.03 22.15
C GLY A 289 -10.24 -11.63 21.66
N SER A 290 -9.07 -11.47 21.04
CA SER A 290 -8.50 -10.17 20.67
C SER A 290 -8.92 -9.68 19.28
N VAL A 291 -9.62 -10.51 18.50
CA VAL A 291 -10.20 -10.09 17.21
C VAL A 291 -11.39 -9.16 17.49
N VAL A 292 -11.27 -7.91 17.04
CA VAL A 292 -12.27 -6.86 17.26
C VAL A 292 -13.64 -7.27 16.69
N GLY A 293 -14.70 -6.93 17.44
CA GLY A 293 -16.08 -7.03 16.98
C GLY A 293 -16.81 -8.33 17.36
N LYS A 294 -16.31 -9.10 18.33
CA LYS A 294 -17.01 -10.25 18.95
C LYS A 294 -17.61 -11.25 17.92
N GLY A 295 -16.94 -11.46 16.79
CA GLY A 295 -17.42 -12.35 15.74
C GLY A 295 -18.49 -11.78 14.80
N PHE A 296 -19.04 -10.58 15.04
CA PHE A 296 -20.14 -9.99 14.27
C PHE A 296 -19.88 -9.99 12.77
N LYS A 297 -18.69 -9.58 12.33
CA LYS A 297 -18.32 -9.55 10.91
C LYS A 297 -18.37 -10.92 10.22
N PHE A 298 -18.14 -12.00 10.96
CA PHE A 298 -18.19 -13.37 10.45
C PHE A 298 -19.63 -13.84 10.34
N HIS A 299 -20.45 -13.64 11.37
CA HIS A 299 -21.88 -13.93 11.30
C HIS A 299 -22.56 -13.15 10.18
N ASP A 300 -22.17 -11.89 9.99
CA ASP A 300 -22.68 -11.05 8.91
C ASP A 300 -22.32 -11.61 7.54
N TRP A 301 -21.07 -12.04 7.32
CA TRP A 301 -20.68 -12.77 6.10
C TRP A 301 -21.47 -14.07 5.92
N PHE A 302 -21.51 -14.95 6.93
CA PHE A 302 -22.24 -16.21 6.81
C PHE A 302 -23.75 -16.02 6.63
N SER A 303 -24.32 -14.87 6.98
CA SER A 303 -25.75 -14.58 6.76
C SER A 303 -26.18 -14.60 5.28
N THR A 304 -25.22 -14.53 4.34
CA THR A 304 -25.45 -14.69 2.91
C THR A 304 -25.41 -16.15 2.44
N ALA A 305 -25.00 -17.09 3.29
CA ALA A 305 -25.08 -18.53 2.99
C ALA A 305 -26.49 -19.06 3.30
N ARG A 306 -26.95 -20.06 2.54
CA ARG A 306 -28.21 -20.76 2.86
C ARG A 306 -28.11 -21.58 4.15
N SER A 307 -26.96 -22.21 4.36
CA SER A 307 -26.61 -22.96 5.57
C SER A 307 -25.44 -22.28 6.28
N PRO A 308 -25.69 -21.24 7.09
CA PRO A 308 -24.63 -20.45 7.71
C PRO A 308 -23.91 -21.23 8.81
N GLN A 309 -22.58 -21.08 8.88
CA GLN A 309 -21.84 -21.43 10.08
C GLN A 309 -22.25 -20.49 11.23
N LYS A 310 -22.93 -21.03 12.24
CA LYS A 310 -23.50 -20.22 13.34
C LYS A 310 -22.49 -19.86 14.43
N THR A 311 -21.46 -20.67 14.63
CA THR A 311 -20.45 -20.45 15.69
C THR A 311 -19.06 -20.81 15.17
N PRO A 312 -18.00 -20.13 15.64
CA PRO A 312 -16.64 -20.53 15.30
C PRO A 312 -16.28 -21.85 15.97
N VAL A 313 -15.41 -22.62 15.33
CA VAL A 313 -14.70 -23.70 16.03
C VAL A 313 -13.86 -23.08 17.15
N GLN A 314 -14.07 -23.55 18.38
CA GLN A 314 -13.32 -23.14 19.56
C GLN A 314 -12.16 -24.10 19.74
N ALA A 315 -10.99 -23.76 19.20
CA ALA A 315 -9.81 -24.61 19.31
C ALA A 315 -9.28 -24.59 20.74
N ARG A 316 -9.10 -25.77 21.35
CA ARG A 316 -8.45 -25.99 22.65
C ARG A 316 -7.06 -26.61 22.49
N SER A 317 -6.73 -27.06 21.28
CA SER A 317 -5.43 -27.61 20.93
C SER A 317 -5.12 -27.41 19.43
N PRO A 318 -3.86 -27.58 19.00
CA PRO A 318 -3.52 -27.64 17.58
C PRO A 318 -4.27 -28.75 16.82
N ARG A 319 -4.62 -29.86 17.49
CA ARG A 319 -5.33 -30.99 16.88
C ARG A 319 -6.77 -30.61 16.49
N ASP A 320 -7.41 -29.74 17.26
CA ASP A 320 -8.78 -29.30 16.95
C ASP A 320 -8.82 -28.48 15.66
N LEU A 321 -7.76 -27.70 15.37
CA LEU A 321 -7.63 -26.97 14.10
C LEU A 321 -7.43 -27.91 12.92
N ILE A 322 -6.65 -28.98 13.11
CA ILE A 322 -6.48 -30.03 12.09
C ILE A 322 -7.81 -30.74 11.83
N GLN A 323 -8.56 -31.07 12.89
CA GLN A 323 -9.86 -31.72 12.77
C GLN A 323 -10.87 -30.79 12.08
N ALA A 324 -10.92 -29.51 12.45
CA ALA A 324 -11.74 -28.51 11.78
C ALA A 324 -11.46 -28.43 10.27
N GLY A 325 -10.19 -28.56 9.87
CA GLY A 325 -9.80 -28.63 8.47
C GLY A 325 -10.43 -29.79 7.69
N LYS A 326 -10.67 -30.93 8.35
CA LYS A 326 -11.37 -32.09 7.76
C LYS A 326 -12.87 -31.87 7.64
N ASP A 327 -13.43 -31.07 8.55
CA ASP A 327 -14.86 -30.74 8.60
C ASP A 327 -15.20 -29.49 7.75
N ALA A 328 -14.18 -28.87 7.13
CA ALA A 328 -14.34 -27.70 6.29
C ALA A 328 -15.17 -28.01 5.03
N ALA A 329 -16.03 -27.07 4.64
CA ALA A 329 -16.94 -27.22 3.52
C ALA A 329 -17.03 -25.93 2.69
N LEU A 330 -17.57 -26.03 1.48
CA LEU A 330 -18.06 -24.87 0.75
C LEU A 330 -19.45 -24.52 1.25
N HIS A 331 -19.74 -23.22 1.30
CA HIS A 331 -21.05 -22.73 1.71
C HIS A 331 -21.85 -22.35 0.46
N ASP A 332 -23.15 -22.70 0.43
CA ASP A 332 -24.05 -22.28 -0.65
C ASP A 332 -24.33 -20.76 -0.52
N MET A 333 -23.42 -19.96 -1.07
CA MET A 333 -23.41 -18.51 -0.98
C MET A 333 -24.45 -17.90 -1.93
N SER A 334 -25.48 -17.26 -1.38
CA SER A 334 -26.52 -16.54 -2.13
C SER A 334 -26.08 -15.12 -2.49
N ILE A 335 -24.98 -15.00 -3.25
CA ILE A 335 -24.40 -13.72 -3.71
C ILE A 335 -24.59 -13.58 -5.22
N SER A 336 -25.34 -12.57 -5.65
CA SER A 336 -25.59 -12.28 -7.07
C SER A 336 -24.49 -11.41 -7.67
N SER A 337 -23.64 -12.00 -8.52
CA SER A 337 -22.59 -11.27 -9.26
C SER A 337 -23.17 -10.16 -10.14
N ALA A 338 -24.32 -10.41 -10.77
CA ALA A 338 -25.00 -9.44 -11.63
C ALA A 338 -25.47 -8.22 -10.82
N ASP A 339 -26.08 -8.44 -9.66
CA ASP A 339 -26.60 -7.36 -8.83
C ASP A 339 -25.49 -6.56 -8.16
N MET A 340 -24.44 -7.25 -7.67
CA MET A 340 -23.26 -6.58 -7.12
C MET A 340 -22.55 -5.72 -8.17
N THR A 341 -22.44 -6.22 -9.41
CA THR A 341 -21.87 -5.46 -10.54
C THR A 341 -22.76 -4.28 -10.92
N SER A 342 -24.08 -4.47 -10.96
CA SER A 342 -25.06 -3.40 -11.23
C SER A 342 -24.98 -2.29 -10.19
N ALA A 343 -24.92 -2.65 -8.89
CA ALA A 343 -24.75 -1.72 -7.80
C ALA A 343 -23.47 -0.89 -7.92
N LEU A 344 -22.34 -1.51 -8.28
CA LEU A 344 -21.09 -0.77 -8.52
C LEU A 344 -21.21 0.19 -9.69
N ARG A 345 -21.78 -0.25 -10.82
CA ARG A 345 -21.98 0.61 -12.00
C ARG A 345 -22.82 1.83 -11.68
N GLN A 346 -23.91 1.67 -10.94
CA GLN A 346 -24.73 2.80 -10.50
C GLN A 346 -23.95 3.84 -9.68
N ILE A 347 -23.00 3.40 -8.84
CA ILE A 347 -22.11 4.32 -8.11
C ILE A 347 -21.16 5.03 -9.09
N VAL A 348 -20.55 4.27 -10.00
CA VAL A 348 -19.52 4.75 -10.92
C VAL A 348 -20.09 5.72 -11.97
N ASP A 349 -21.22 5.37 -12.55
CA ASP A 349 -21.92 6.13 -13.61
C ASP A 349 -22.62 7.36 -13.05
N GLY A 350 -22.94 7.37 -11.75
CA GLY A 350 -23.44 8.55 -11.05
C GLY A 350 -22.44 9.71 -10.99
N GLY A 351 -21.18 9.52 -11.42
CA GLY A 351 -20.18 10.57 -11.61
C GLY A 351 -19.65 11.23 -10.33
N GLN A 352 -20.10 10.79 -9.15
CA GLN A 352 -19.83 11.50 -7.90
C GLN A 352 -18.48 11.15 -7.28
N ILE A 353 -17.87 10.01 -7.60
CA ILE A 353 -16.61 9.52 -6.98
C ILE A 353 -15.39 9.61 -7.91
N GLY A 354 -15.54 10.23 -9.07
CA GLY A 354 -14.45 10.42 -10.02
C GLY A 354 -13.48 11.50 -9.54
N ILE A 355 -12.18 11.20 -9.58
CA ILE A 355 -11.13 12.20 -9.45
C ILE A 355 -10.47 12.38 -10.82
N THR A 356 -10.55 13.60 -11.35
CA THR A 356 -9.88 14.00 -12.59
C THR A 356 -8.39 14.18 -12.31
N HIS A 357 -7.53 13.55 -13.10
CA HIS A 357 -6.09 13.51 -12.82
C HIS A 357 -5.21 13.85 -14.03
N THR A 358 -3.97 14.19 -13.71
CA THR A 358 -2.84 14.29 -14.64
C THR A 358 -2.55 12.92 -15.26
N ARG A 359 -2.12 12.88 -16.53
CA ARG A 359 -1.89 11.64 -17.29
C ARG A 359 -0.79 10.74 -16.71
N ASP A 360 0.04 11.26 -15.80
CA ASP A 360 1.27 10.60 -15.32
C ASP A 360 1.14 9.87 -13.96
N ARG A 361 -0.08 9.67 -13.45
CA ARG A 361 -0.29 9.01 -12.15
C ARG A 361 0.15 7.53 -12.18
N LYS A 362 1.00 7.12 -11.23
CA LYS A 362 1.41 5.73 -11.04
C LYS A 362 0.23 4.87 -10.57
N ALA A 363 -0.07 3.78 -11.28
CA ALA A 363 -1.07 2.79 -10.87
C ALA A 363 -0.65 2.02 -9.61
N TYR A 364 -1.62 1.49 -8.86
CA TYR A 364 -1.38 0.99 -7.49
C TYR A 364 -0.41 -0.21 -7.47
N ASN A 365 -0.45 -1.04 -8.51
CA ASN A 365 0.48 -2.14 -8.70
C ASN A 365 1.92 -1.65 -8.91
N THR A 366 2.10 -0.59 -9.71
CA THR A 366 3.39 0.08 -9.88
C THR A 366 3.85 0.76 -8.59
N CYS A 367 2.93 1.39 -7.84
CA CYS A 367 3.22 1.96 -6.52
C CYS A 367 3.76 0.89 -5.56
N ARG A 368 3.06 -0.25 -5.44
CA ARG A 368 3.44 -1.37 -4.55
C ARG A 368 4.75 -2.06 -4.94
N ALA A 369 5.12 -2.01 -6.22
CA ALA A 369 6.37 -2.57 -6.74
C ALA A 369 7.54 -1.56 -6.74
N SER A 370 7.28 -0.28 -6.45
CA SER A 370 8.32 0.75 -6.44
C SER A 370 9.28 0.55 -5.26
N PRO A 371 10.56 0.96 -5.40
CA PRO A 371 11.51 0.99 -4.29
C PRO A 371 10.98 1.78 -3.08
N LEU A 372 11.53 1.49 -1.90
CA LEU A 372 11.15 2.21 -0.67
C LEU A 372 11.72 3.65 -0.73
N PRO A 373 10.89 4.70 -0.64
CA PRO A 373 11.38 6.08 -0.57
C PRO A 373 12.06 6.34 0.77
N VAL A 374 13.28 6.87 0.75
CA VAL A 374 14.03 7.30 1.93
C VAL A 374 14.32 8.79 1.79
N PHE A 375 13.72 9.58 2.68
CA PHE A 375 13.89 11.04 2.74
C PHE A 375 15.04 11.36 3.70
N VAL A 376 16.15 11.85 3.17
CA VAL A 376 17.36 12.18 3.94
C VAL A 376 17.43 13.68 4.15
N ILE A 377 17.42 14.10 5.42
CA ILE A 377 17.51 15.50 5.82
C ILE A 377 18.99 15.92 5.81
N SER A 378 19.32 16.90 4.97
CA SER A 378 20.68 17.41 4.81
C SER A 378 20.79 18.84 5.34
N PHE A 379 21.89 19.14 6.03
CA PHE A 379 22.34 20.50 6.34
C PHE A 379 23.84 20.46 6.64
N ASN A 380 24.66 21.09 5.80
CA ASN A 380 26.12 21.24 5.92
C ASN A 380 26.95 20.03 6.36
N ARG A 381 26.66 18.83 5.83
CA ARG A 381 27.26 17.57 6.29
C ARG A 381 27.52 16.59 5.14
N SER A 382 28.27 17.01 4.12
CA SER A 382 28.66 16.20 2.95
C SER A 382 29.09 14.76 3.29
N ASN A 383 30.12 14.59 4.14
CA ASN A 383 30.65 13.26 4.47
C ASN A 383 29.61 12.35 5.15
N CYS A 384 28.87 12.88 6.14
CA CYS A 384 27.80 12.12 6.80
C CYS A 384 26.68 11.76 5.82
N LEU A 385 26.28 12.70 4.95
CA LEU A 385 25.26 12.48 3.93
C LEU A 385 25.64 11.34 2.98
N ARG A 386 26.88 11.33 2.48
CA ARG A 386 27.39 10.27 1.61
C ARG A 386 27.36 8.90 2.29
N LYS A 387 27.91 8.80 3.51
CA LYS A 387 27.94 7.54 4.29
C LYS A 387 26.53 7.03 4.63
N SER A 388 25.63 7.92 5.04
CA SER A 388 24.24 7.58 5.32
C SER A 388 23.54 7.01 4.08
N ILE A 389 23.63 7.72 2.94
CA ILE A 389 23.04 7.28 1.66
C ILE A 389 23.63 5.95 1.22
N ASP A 390 24.95 5.76 1.30
CA ASP A 390 25.60 4.48 0.96
C ASP A 390 25.05 3.33 1.81
N SER A 391 24.83 3.55 3.11
CA SER A 391 24.23 2.54 3.99
C SER A 391 22.78 2.18 3.60
N TYR A 392 22.01 3.15 3.10
CA TYR A 392 20.61 2.96 2.70
C TYR A 392 20.49 2.26 1.35
N VAL A 393 21.33 2.61 0.38
CA VAL A 393 21.35 1.99 -0.95
C VAL A 393 21.77 0.52 -0.87
N ASN A 394 22.64 0.19 0.09
CA ASN A 394 23.10 -1.17 0.36
C ASN A 394 22.22 -1.94 1.38
N ALA A 395 21.03 -1.44 1.70
CA ALA A 395 20.09 -2.13 2.58
C ALA A 395 19.47 -3.37 1.90
N ASP A 396 18.68 -4.14 2.65
CA ASP A 396 18.13 -5.43 2.23
C ASP A 396 16.99 -5.39 1.20
N ARG A 397 16.62 -4.19 0.73
CA ARG A 397 15.64 -3.99 -0.35
C ARG A 397 15.95 -2.71 -1.12
N PRO A 398 15.53 -2.61 -2.39
CA PRO A 398 15.71 -1.40 -3.18
C PRO A 398 15.09 -0.17 -2.51
N VAL A 399 15.82 0.95 -2.55
CA VAL A 399 15.40 2.25 -2.04
C VAL A 399 15.49 3.32 -3.13
N ASP A 400 14.58 4.30 -3.06
CA ASP A 400 14.67 5.56 -3.81
C ASP A 400 15.11 6.65 -2.82
N ILE A 401 16.22 7.32 -3.09
CA ILE A 401 16.74 8.38 -2.21
C ILE A 401 16.19 9.74 -2.63
N ILE A 402 15.64 10.47 -1.65
CA ILE A 402 15.17 11.84 -1.79
C ILE A 402 15.88 12.70 -0.74
N ILE A 403 16.64 13.68 -1.18
CA ILE A 403 17.36 14.59 -0.28
C ILE A 403 16.50 15.82 -0.03
N HIS A 404 16.19 16.09 1.23
CA HIS A 404 15.58 17.34 1.68
C HIS A 404 16.66 18.20 2.33
N ASP A 405 17.17 19.18 1.59
CA ASP A 405 18.20 20.08 2.06
C ASP A 405 17.59 21.26 2.83
N ASN A 406 17.95 21.43 4.09
CA ASN A 406 17.49 22.52 4.95
C ASN A 406 18.34 23.78 4.76
N GLY A 407 18.61 24.14 3.50
CA GLY A 407 19.35 25.33 3.13
C GLY A 407 20.83 25.27 3.49
N SER A 408 21.53 24.23 3.03
CA SER A 408 22.99 24.14 3.19
C SER A 408 23.69 25.31 2.49
N ASP A 409 24.76 25.80 3.09
CA ASP A 409 25.52 26.98 2.65
C ASP A 409 27.04 26.75 2.57
N ASP A 410 27.55 25.58 2.94
CA ASP A 410 28.94 25.19 2.70
C ASP A 410 29.17 24.62 1.30
N GLU A 411 30.36 24.89 0.75
CA GLU A 411 30.75 24.50 -0.61
C GLU A 411 30.70 22.96 -0.81
N GLU A 412 31.25 22.19 0.13
CA GLU A 412 31.35 20.73 0.01
C GLU A 412 29.99 20.03 -0.06
N THR A 413 29.03 20.46 0.77
CA THR A 413 27.67 19.93 0.75
C THR A 413 26.94 20.38 -0.50
N LEU A 414 27.10 21.63 -0.94
CA LEU A 414 26.48 22.12 -2.17
C LEU A 414 26.98 21.34 -3.41
N GLU A 415 28.28 21.08 -3.52
CA GLU A 415 28.86 20.25 -4.58
C GLU A 415 28.31 18.82 -4.54
N THR A 416 28.23 18.23 -3.34
CA THR A 416 27.66 16.89 -3.12
C THR A 416 26.20 16.81 -3.54
N LEU A 417 25.39 17.82 -3.21
CA LEU A 417 23.99 17.89 -3.64
C LEU A 417 23.86 18.02 -5.16
N GLU A 418 24.74 18.78 -5.82
CA GLU A 418 24.76 18.86 -7.27
C GLU A 418 25.16 17.53 -7.93
N GLU A 419 26.19 16.86 -7.41
CA GLU A 419 26.61 15.53 -7.85
C GLU A 419 25.45 14.53 -7.75
N PHE A 420 24.75 14.48 -6.62
CA PHE A 420 23.58 13.62 -6.44
C PHE A 420 22.45 13.98 -7.41
N GLY A 421 22.21 15.27 -7.66
CA GLY A 421 21.26 15.70 -8.68
C GLY A 421 21.64 15.20 -10.08
N ARG A 422 22.92 15.25 -10.45
CA ARG A 422 23.44 14.75 -11.74
C ARG A 422 23.36 13.24 -11.86
N SER A 423 23.50 12.49 -10.76
CA SER A 423 23.34 11.03 -10.75
C SER A 423 21.89 10.55 -10.76
N GLY A 424 20.93 11.47 -10.69
CA GLY A 424 19.50 11.20 -10.82
C GLY A 424 18.73 11.12 -9.50
N LEU A 425 19.37 11.40 -8.36
CA LEU A 425 18.67 11.52 -7.08
C LEU A 425 17.80 12.79 -7.05
N ILE A 426 16.68 12.72 -6.33
CA ILE A 426 15.78 13.87 -6.16
C ILE A 426 16.33 14.75 -5.05
N VAL A 427 16.81 15.95 -5.38
CA VAL A 427 17.25 16.96 -4.41
C VAL A 427 16.20 18.06 -4.30
N ARG A 428 15.73 18.33 -3.08
CA ARG A 428 14.78 19.41 -2.75
C ARG A 428 15.47 20.42 -1.85
N LYS A 429 15.74 21.61 -2.38
CA LYS A 429 16.29 22.74 -1.62
C LYS A 429 15.18 23.42 -0.83
N GLY A 430 15.37 23.49 0.49
CA GLY A 430 14.51 24.18 1.45
C GLY A 430 15.18 25.44 2.00
N ARG A 431 14.59 26.00 3.06
CA ARG A 431 15.15 27.12 3.81
C ARG A 431 15.84 26.61 5.07
N LYS A 432 16.78 27.40 5.58
CA LYS A 432 17.39 27.17 6.88
C LYS A 432 16.33 27.15 7.99
N ILE A 433 16.36 26.10 8.80
CA ILE A 433 15.44 25.92 9.92
C ILE A 433 15.91 26.74 11.13
N GLN A 434 14.96 27.30 11.88
CA GLN A 434 15.23 28.17 13.03
C GLN A 434 14.85 27.50 14.34
N ASN A 435 13.78 26.69 14.32
CA ASN A 435 13.30 25.95 15.47
C ASN A 435 13.14 24.46 15.12
N PRO A 436 13.18 23.55 16.12
CA PRO A 436 13.04 22.13 15.86
C PRO A 436 11.75 21.75 15.12
N ASP A 437 10.63 22.45 15.32
CA ASP A 437 9.36 22.14 14.66
C ASP A 437 9.34 22.46 13.16
N ASP A 438 10.29 23.27 12.68
CA ASP A 438 10.48 23.48 11.24
C ASP A 438 10.81 22.17 10.51
N LEU A 439 11.37 21.15 11.18
CA LEU A 439 11.62 19.83 10.59
C LEU A 439 10.34 19.13 10.09
N ASN A 440 9.17 19.55 10.56
CA ASN A 440 7.90 19.07 10.01
C ASN A 440 7.70 19.48 8.54
N SER A 441 8.45 20.46 8.00
CA SER A 441 8.41 20.84 6.59
C SER A 441 8.84 19.72 5.65
N VAL A 442 9.57 18.72 6.15
CA VAL A 442 9.90 17.50 5.39
C VAL A 442 8.62 16.77 4.95
N ASP A 443 7.52 16.85 5.71
CA ASP A 443 6.21 16.29 5.29
C ASP A 443 5.77 16.86 3.94
N VAL A 444 6.03 18.14 3.65
CA VAL A 444 5.69 18.74 2.35
C VAL A 444 6.40 18.02 1.20
N THR A 445 7.65 17.60 1.42
CA THR A 445 8.42 16.83 0.43
C THR A 445 7.87 15.41 0.29
N VAL A 446 7.49 14.78 1.41
CA VAL A 446 6.83 13.46 1.41
C VAL A 446 5.51 13.50 0.66
N GLN A 447 4.64 14.47 0.95
CA GLN A 447 3.34 14.62 0.29
C GLN A 447 3.51 14.89 -1.21
N LYS A 448 4.46 15.74 -1.58
CA LYS A 448 4.76 16.04 -3.00
C LYS A 448 5.29 14.80 -3.74
N PHE A 449 6.10 13.97 -3.10
CA PHE A 449 6.59 12.73 -3.72
C PHE A 449 5.45 11.75 -4.05
N PHE A 450 4.47 11.61 -3.16
CA PHE A 450 3.32 10.73 -3.36
C PHE A 450 2.16 11.37 -4.15
N GLU A 451 2.25 12.63 -4.56
CA GLU A 451 1.12 13.37 -5.20
C GLU A 451 0.59 12.70 -6.47
N ASN A 452 1.48 12.05 -7.22
CA ASN A 452 1.20 11.33 -8.46
C ASN A 452 1.12 9.81 -8.25
N TRP A 453 0.98 9.33 -7.01
CA TRP A 453 0.77 7.92 -6.71
C TRP A 453 -0.73 7.65 -6.53
N SER A 454 -1.20 6.52 -7.04
CA SER A 454 -2.59 6.09 -6.77
C SER A 454 -2.73 5.44 -5.40
N GLU A 455 -1.64 4.99 -4.78
CA GLU A 455 -1.63 4.48 -3.40
C GLU A 455 -0.30 4.87 -2.75
N PRO A 456 -0.30 5.57 -1.61
CA PRO A 456 0.95 5.88 -0.92
C PRO A 456 1.57 4.60 -0.33
N GLY A 457 2.91 4.54 -0.33
CA GLY A 457 3.67 3.43 0.23
C GLY A 457 4.22 3.72 1.64
N ARG A 458 4.88 2.72 2.23
CA ARG A 458 5.82 2.96 3.33
C ARG A 458 6.89 3.95 2.86
N TYR A 459 7.45 4.73 3.78
CA TYR A 459 8.58 5.61 3.51
C TYR A 459 9.46 5.71 4.74
N ALA A 460 10.74 6.01 4.57
CA ALA A 460 11.64 6.28 5.69
C ALA A 460 12.05 7.75 5.72
N VAL A 461 12.33 8.27 6.91
CA VAL A 461 12.94 9.60 7.10
C VAL A 461 14.16 9.42 7.98
N SER A 462 15.24 10.11 7.66
CA SER A 462 16.44 10.13 8.48
C SER A 462 17.17 11.45 8.40
N ASP A 463 17.81 11.83 9.51
CA ASP A 463 18.96 12.73 9.49
C ASP A 463 20.11 12.13 8.66
N CYS A 464 20.98 13.01 8.14
CA CYS A 464 22.13 12.64 7.32
C CYS A 464 23.33 12.09 8.11
N ASP A 465 23.17 11.74 9.38
CA ASP A 465 24.23 11.24 10.27
C ASP A 465 23.95 9.84 10.84
N ILE A 466 23.00 9.10 10.26
CA ILE A 466 22.64 7.75 10.69
C ILE A 466 23.12 6.71 9.67
N GLU A 467 23.97 5.79 10.12
CA GLU A 467 24.43 4.67 9.30
C GLU A 467 23.73 3.37 9.72
N LEU A 468 23.04 2.72 8.79
CA LEU A 468 22.43 1.41 9.01
C LEU A 468 23.47 0.28 8.97
N PRO A 469 23.25 -0.81 9.73
CA PRO A 469 24.15 -1.96 9.70
C PRO A 469 24.05 -2.71 8.37
N ARG A 470 25.19 -3.16 7.86
CA ARG A 470 25.29 -3.95 6.62
C ARG A 470 25.05 -5.45 6.89
N GLY A 471 24.64 -6.18 5.85
CA GLY A 471 24.53 -7.65 5.89
C GLY A 471 23.35 -8.19 6.69
N VAL A 472 22.41 -7.32 7.09
CA VAL A 472 21.23 -7.69 7.89
C VAL A 472 19.95 -7.12 7.28
N THR A 473 18.80 -7.72 7.58
CA THR A 473 17.51 -7.41 6.93
C THR A 473 16.73 -6.28 7.62
N VAL A 474 17.35 -5.09 7.73
CA VAL A 474 16.82 -3.96 8.51
C VAL A 474 15.43 -3.53 8.06
N LEU A 475 15.25 -3.20 6.78
CA LEU A 475 14.01 -2.60 6.28
C LEU A 475 12.88 -3.61 6.21
N THR A 476 13.18 -4.88 5.91
CA THR A 476 12.19 -5.96 5.95
C THR A 476 11.67 -6.17 7.37
N ILE A 477 12.56 -6.21 8.37
CA ILE A 477 12.15 -6.34 9.76
C ILE A 477 11.36 -5.13 10.24
N TYR A 478 11.75 -3.91 9.86
CA TYR A 478 11.00 -2.72 10.27
C TYR A 478 9.58 -2.71 9.69
N ASP A 479 9.41 -3.12 8.43
CA ASP A 479 8.08 -3.25 7.82
C ASP A 479 7.24 -4.36 8.48
N GLU A 480 7.86 -5.51 8.80
CA GLU A 480 7.19 -6.57 9.54
C GLU A 480 6.72 -6.07 10.92
N LEU A 481 7.58 -5.38 11.66
CA LEU A 481 7.24 -4.83 12.99
C LEU A 481 6.10 -3.81 12.91
N LEU A 482 6.02 -2.99 11.86
CA LEU A 482 4.87 -2.10 11.64
C LEU A 482 3.56 -2.88 11.48
N ASN A 483 3.59 -4.06 10.86
CA ASN A 483 2.42 -4.93 10.73
C ASN A 483 2.07 -5.64 12.05
N ARG A 484 3.06 -6.04 12.85
CA ARG A 484 2.85 -6.73 14.13
C ARG A 484 2.47 -5.80 15.28
N LEU A 485 2.91 -4.55 15.24
CA LEU A 485 2.68 -3.55 16.29
C LEU A 485 1.75 -2.45 15.76
N PRO A 486 0.43 -2.67 15.63
CA PRO A 486 -0.48 -1.70 14.99
C PRO A 486 -0.56 -0.35 15.72
N LYS A 487 -0.19 -0.28 17.00
CA LYS A 487 -0.29 0.94 17.83
C LYS A 487 0.83 1.96 17.58
N ILE A 488 2.03 1.53 17.15
CA ILE A 488 3.14 2.45 16.85
C ILE A 488 2.93 3.11 15.49
N GLN A 489 3.69 4.16 15.16
CA GLN A 489 3.61 4.94 13.92
C GLN A 489 4.89 4.86 13.07
N CYS A 490 6.00 4.43 13.65
CA CYS A 490 7.27 4.21 12.96
C CYS A 490 8.15 3.18 13.68
N VAL A 491 9.14 2.65 12.98
CA VAL A 491 10.16 1.74 13.53
C VAL A 491 11.53 2.24 13.11
N GLY A 492 12.46 2.35 14.04
CA GLY A 492 13.83 2.81 13.80
C GLY A 492 14.84 2.01 14.61
N PRO A 493 16.14 2.32 14.47
CA PRO A 493 17.18 1.63 15.20
C PRO A 493 17.30 2.12 16.65
N MET A 494 17.75 1.23 17.52
CA MET A 494 18.56 1.64 18.68
C MET A 494 19.88 2.22 18.15
N ILE A 495 20.33 3.34 18.71
CA ILE A 495 21.64 3.91 18.36
C ILE A 495 22.71 3.20 19.17
N LYS A 496 23.66 2.55 18.50
CA LYS A 496 24.70 1.72 19.10
C LYS A 496 25.65 2.56 19.94
N ILE A 497 25.64 2.36 21.26
CA ILE A 497 26.54 3.06 22.18
C ILE A 497 27.80 2.26 22.54
N SER A 498 27.84 0.98 22.18
CA SER A 498 28.88 0.04 22.62
C SER A 498 30.22 0.20 21.89
N ASP A 499 30.28 1.01 20.84
CA ASP A 499 31.51 1.31 20.08
C ASP A 499 31.74 2.81 19.89
N ILE A 500 31.25 3.67 20.80
CA ILE A 500 31.53 5.12 20.76
C ILE A 500 33.02 5.36 21.06
N PRO A 501 33.80 5.92 20.12
CA PRO A 501 35.26 6.04 20.28
C PRO A 501 35.68 6.89 21.48
N ARG A 502 36.73 6.49 22.20
CA ARG A 502 37.31 7.24 23.34
C ARG A 502 37.71 8.67 23.00
N GLN A 503 38.15 8.92 21.77
CA GLN A 503 38.56 10.24 21.31
C GLN A 503 37.37 11.19 21.03
N TYR A 504 36.13 10.71 21.02
CA TYR A 504 34.97 11.58 20.85
C TYR A 504 34.74 12.43 22.11
N LEU A 505 34.86 13.76 21.98
CA LEU A 505 34.87 14.69 23.11
C LEU A 505 33.63 14.60 24.02
N LEU A 506 32.45 14.32 23.46
CA LEU A 506 31.20 14.20 24.22
C LEU A 506 30.81 12.74 24.46
N ARG A 507 31.77 11.81 24.46
CA ARG A 507 31.53 10.37 24.63
C ARG A 507 30.71 10.06 25.88
N ASN A 508 31.12 10.55 27.05
CA ASN A 508 30.45 10.22 28.31
C ASN A 508 29.02 10.76 28.33
N ARG A 509 28.82 12.02 27.89
CA ARG A 509 27.49 12.60 27.70
C ARG A 509 26.61 11.78 26.76
N ALA A 510 27.17 11.31 25.65
CA ALA A 510 26.44 10.47 24.70
C ALA A 510 25.99 9.15 25.33
N ILE A 511 26.90 8.48 26.05
CA ILE A 511 26.58 7.25 26.79
C ILE A 511 25.51 7.54 27.84
N ASN A 512 25.72 8.52 28.73
CA ASN A 512 24.79 8.86 29.82
C ASN A 512 23.39 9.16 29.29
N ARG A 513 23.27 10.05 28.30
CA ARG A 513 21.98 10.43 27.70
C ARG A 513 21.27 9.22 27.09
N HIS A 514 21.97 8.38 26.34
CA HIS A 514 21.37 7.20 25.72
C HIS A 514 21.00 6.13 26.76
N VAL A 515 21.83 5.90 27.78
CA VAL A 515 21.52 4.94 28.86
C VAL A 515 20.30 5.42 29.66
N ALA A 516 20.31 6.67 30.12
CA ALA A 516 19.22 7.31 30.82
C ALA A 516 17.91 7.29 30.00
N GLN A 517 17.98 7.43 28.68
CA GLN A 517 16.78 7.47 27.85
C GLN A 517 16.28 6.08 27.43
N PHE A 518 17.19 5.14 27.11
CA PHE A 518 16.84 3.91 26.40
C PHE A 518 17.43 2.65 27.04
N TRP A 519 18.75 2.61 27.27
CA TRP A 519 19.46 1.35 27.56
C TRP A 519 19.36 0.86 29.01
N HIS A 520 18.77 1.62 29.93
CA HIS A 520 18.42 1.11 31.26
C HIS A 520 17.10 0.31 31.27
N LYS A 521 16.31 0.31 30.18
CA LYS A 521 15.00 -0.34 30.15
C LYS A 521 15.08 -1.75 29.59
N GLN A 522 14.27 -2.63 30.16
CA GLN A 522 14.16 -4.02 29.71
C GLN A 522 13.66 -4.12 28.26
N PRO A 523 14.34 -4.90 27.38
CA PRO A 523 13.87 -5.15 26.02
C PRO A 523 12.55 -5.93 26.00
N GLN A 524 11.70 -5.60 25.03
CA GLN A 524 10.52 -6.39 24.68
C GLN A 524 10.85 -7.33 23.52
N TRP A 525 10.21 -8.49 23.47
CA TRP A 525 10.50 -9.54 22.49
C TRP A 525 9.31 -9.82 21.59
N ILE A 526 9.58 -10.08 20.31
CA ILE A 526 8.55 -10.42 19.33
C ILE A 526 9.06 -11.42 18.29
N ALA A 527 8.23 -12.41 17.96
CA ALA A 527 8.51 -13.36 16.88
C ALA A 527 8.31 -12.70 15.52
N THR A 528 9.27 -12.91 14.62
CA THR A 528 9.27 -12.40 13.24
C THR A 528 9.69 -13.49 12.25
N SER A 529 9.70 -13.17 10.96
CA SER A 529 10.26 -14.02 9.90
C SER A 529 11.76 -14.35 10.09
N ARG A 530 12.49 -13.60 10.93
CA ARG A 530 13.91 -13.84 11.25
C ARG A 530 14.13 -14.34 12.68
N GLY A 531 13.08 -14.85 13.32
CA GLY A 531 13.14 -15.34 14.70
C GLY A 531 12.72 -14.28 15.73
N GLN A 532 13.12 -14.48 16.98
CA GLN A 532 12.84 -13.54 18.07
C GLN A 532 13.70 -12.28 17.91
N ILE A 533 13.05 -11.11 17.96
CA ILE A 533 13.69 -9.81 17.85
C ILE A 533 13.37 -9.00 19.09
N ALA A 534 14.39 -8.32 19.62
CA ALA A 534 14.24 -7.40 20.72
C ALA A 534 13.97 -5.98 20.22
N TYR A 535 13.03 -5.29 20.86
CA TYR A 535 12.68 -3.91 20.60
C TYR A 535 12.30 -3.16 21.88
N GLN A 536 12.17 -1.86 21.78
CA GLN A 536 11.69 -1.00 22.86
C GLN A 536 10.71 0.03 22.30
N LEU A 537 9.59 0.25 22.98
CA LEU A 537 8.70 1.36 22.64
C LEU A 537 9.35 2.69 23.05
N ALA A 538 9.51 3.57 22.08
CA ALA A 538 10.13 4.87 22.30
C ALA A 538 9.64 5.86 21.24
N THR A 539 9.60 7.13 21.62
CA THR A 539 9.39 8.20 20.65
C THR A 539 10.61 8.31 19.73
N ILE A 540 10.36 8.48 18.44
CA ILE A 540 11.39 8.71 17.43
C ILE A 540 11.10 10.05 16.77
N ASP A 541 12.12 10.91 16.73
CA ASP A 541 12.05 12.21 16.06
C ASP A 541 12.46 12.07 14.59
N THR A 542 13.62 12.60 14.18
CA THR A 542 14.17 12.53 12.82
C THR A 542 15.28 11.50 12.62
N THR A 543 15.71 10.81 13.69
CA THR A 543 16.55 9.61 13.55
C THR A 543 15.89 8.63 12.57
N PHE A 544 16.70 7.91 11.76
CA PHE A 544 16.20 6.94 10.78
C PHE A 544 14.97 6.15 11.28
N ALA A 545 13.85 6.28 10.58
CA ALA A 545 12.65 5.52 10.90
C ALA A 545 11.84 5.20 9.66
N LEU A 546 11.36 3.96 9.57
CA LEU A 546 10.35 3.53 8.62
C LEU A 546 8.96 3.92 9.14
N HIS A 547 8.19 4.64 8.35
CA HIS A 547 6.87 5.17 8.67
C HIS A 547 5.74 4.45 7.94
N ARG A 548 4.52 4.64 8.43
CA ARG A 548 3.32 4.05 7.85
C ARG A 548 2.87 4.72 6.56
N ALA A 549 2.35 3.90 5.65
CA ALA A 549 1.73 4.35 4.42
C ALA A 549 0.50 5.23 4.71
N GLY A 550 0.40 6.35 4.00
CA GLY A 550 -0.72 7.29 4.11
C GLY A 550 -0.78 8.12 5.40
N GLU A 551 0.16 7.94 6.33
CA GLU A 551 0.28 8.81 7.51
C GLU A 551 1.24 9.95 7.25
N ARG A 552 0.90 11.15 7.71
CA ARG A 552 1.79 12.30 7.62
C ARG A 552 3.02 12.13 8.49
N LEU A 553 4.12 12.72 8.06
CA LEU A 553 5.26 12.93 8.92
C LEU A 553 4.93 14.04 9.92
N CYS A 554 5.27 13.78 11.17
CA CYS A 554 5.39 14.79 12.21
C CYS A 554 6.55 14.38 13.11
N ARG A 555 7.10 15.32 13.85
CA ARG A 555 8.11 15.05 14.88
C ARG A 555 7.57 14.18 16.00
N LEU A 556 8.49 13.55 16.73
CA LEU A 556 8.20 12.81 17.96
C LEU A 556 7.08 11.76 17.82
N LYS A 557 7.16 10.92 16.78
CA LYS A 557 6.19 9.84 16.56
C LYS A 557 6.40 8.71 17.57
N LYS A 558 5.29 8.12 18.03
CA LYS A 558 5.32 6.93 18.87
C LYS A 558 5.86 5.77 18.06
N GLY A 559 7.07 5.30 18.37
CA GLY A 559 7.75 4.28 17.58
C GLY A 559 8.19 3.06 18.37
N ALA A 560 8.90 2.18 17.68
CA ALA A 560 9.70 1.12 18.27
C ALA A 560 11.15 1.28 17.81
N ARG A 561 12.09 1.20 18.75
CA ARG A 561 13.53 1.11 18.48
C ARG A 561 13.97 -0.34 18.55
N VAL A 562 14.70 -0.80 17.53
CA VAL A 562 15.09 -2.21 17.39
C VAL A 562 16.55 -2.41 17.80
N TYR A 563 16.79 -3.42 18.62
CA TYR A 563 18.14 -3.77 19.10
C TYR A 563 18.95 -4.52 18.04
N ARG A 564 20.14 -5.00 18.44
CA ARG A 564 20.99 -5.88 17.64
C ARG A 564 20.16 -7.01 16.99
N PRO A 565 20.46 -7.37 15.73
CA PRO A 565 21.52 -6.85 14.88
C PRO A 565 21.17 -5.59 14.06
N PHE A 566 20.09 -4.88 14.41
CA PHE A 566 19.55 -3.77 13.61
C PHE A 566 19.91 -2.37 14.13
N GLN A 567 20.85 -2.29 15.08
CA GLN A 567 21.34 -1.03 15.63
C GLN A 567 22.07 -0.20 14.58
N ALA A 568 21.88 1.11 14.61
CA ALA A 568 22.56 2.05 13.72
C ALA A 568 23.69 2.79 14.44
N ARG A 569 24.67 3.24 13.68
CA ARG A 569 25.72 4.15 14.16
C ARG A 569 25.30 5.59 13.95
N HIS A 570 25.74 6.46 14.85
CA HIS A 570 25.64 7.90 14.69
C HIS A 570 26.99 8.44 14.22
N LEU A 571 27.07 8.85 12.95
CA LEU A 571 28.33 9.13 12.25
C LEU A 571 29.15 10.26 12.89
N ASP A 572 28.50 11.26 13.49
CA ASP A 572 29.17 12.34 14.22
C ASP A 572 30.11 11.85 15.34
N TRP A 573 29.90 10.65 15.89
CA TRP A 573 30.75 10.10 16.95
C TRP A 573 32.09 9.55 16.44
N TYR A 574 32.19 9.26 15.14
CA TYR A 574 33.35 8.58 14.55
C TYR A 574 34.19 9.50 13.66
N ASN A 575 33.66 10.66 13.24
CA ASN A 575 34.36 11.64 12.42
C ASN A 575 35.16 12.62 13.31
N VAL A 576 36.21 12.12 13.97
CA VAL A 576 37.01 12.92 14.92
C VAL A 576 38.10 13.75 14.22
N GLU A 577 38.48 13.37 12.98
CA GLU A 577 39.52 14.04 12.19
C GLU A 577 38.94 15.01 11.12
N ASP A 578 37.68 14.85 10.73
CA ASP A 578 37.04 15.59 9.63
C ASP A 578 36.23 16.76 10.19
N VAL A 579 36.93 17.84 10.49
CA VAL A 579 36.31 19.05 11.03
C VAL A 579 36.90 20.28 10.37
N LEU A 580 36.31 20.64 9.24
CA LEU A 580 36.13 22.05 8.95
C LEU A 580 34.80 22.50 9.55
N ASP A 581 34.97 23.36 10.55
CA ASP A 581 34.11 24.14 11.44
C ASP A 581 32.70 24.62 10.98
N VAL A 582 32.22 24.33 9.77
CA VAL A 582 31.09 25.06 9.18
C VAL A 582 29.73 24.67 9.79
N TYR A 583 29.39 23.37 9.89
CA TYR A 583 28.13 22.95 10.54
C TYR A 583 28.05 23.39 12.01
N ARG A 584 29.21 23.38 12.69
CA ARG A 584 29.32 23.77 14.11
C ARG A 584 28.97 25.23 14.34
N GLN A 585 29.32 26.09 13.38
CA GLN A 585 29.08 27.54 13.46
C GLN A 585 27.73 27.94 12.85
N SER A 586 27.20 27.16 11.91
CA SER A 586 26.03 27.55 11.11
C SER A 586 24.69 26.98 11.60
N SER A 587 24.69 25.97 12.48
CA SER A 587 23.47 25.35 13.02
C SER A 587 22.82 26.19 14.12
N ALA A 588 21.48 26.21 14.17
CA ALA A 588 20.76 26.96 15.19
C ALA A 588 20.90 26.29 16.58
N PRO A 589 21.26 27.03 17.65
CA PRO A 589 21.54 26.44 18.97
C PRO A 589 20.41 25.62 19.58
N SER A 590 19.16 25.89 19.19
CA SER A 590 17.96 25.18 19.67
C SER A 590 17.74 23.81 19.03
N ILE A 591 18.50 23.46 18.01
CA ILE A 591 18.40 22.16 17.32
C ILE A 591 19.34 21.19 18.01
N SER A 592 18.84 20.02 18.42
CA SER A 592 19.66 19.02 19.11
C SER A 592 20.62 18.36 18.13
N HIS A 593 21.93 18.65 18.24
CA HIS A 593 23.00 17.92 17.56
C HIS A 593 24.18 17.67 18.52
N TRP A 594 24.97 16.64 18.22
CA TRP A 594 26.06 16.14 19.06
C TRP A 594 27.35 16.98 19.00
N TRP A 595 27.26 18.18 18.45
CA TRP A 595 28.41 19.08 18.29
C TRP A 595 28.08 20.55 18.61
N ASN A 596 27.16 20.78 19.54
CA ASN A 596 26.84 22.14 20.01
C ASN A 596 28.01 22.69 20.85
N GLN A 597 28.54 23.88 20.51
CA GLN A 597 29.66 24.49 21.20
C GLN A 597 29.42 24.73 22.70
N GLU A 598 28.17 25.03 23.07
CA GLU A 598 27.81 25.24 24.48
C GLU A 598 27.84 23.91 25.23
N ALA A 599 27.36 22.82 24.62
CA ALA A 599 27.44 21.48 25.20
C ALA A 599 28.88 20.99 25.34
N ILE A 600 29.78 21.29 24.39
CA ILE A 600 31.21 20.92 24.52
C ILE A 600 31.87 21.69 25.66
N ARG A 601 31.62 23.00 25.76
CA ARG A 601 32.17 23.83 26.85
C ARG A 601 31.66 23.42 28.23
N GLN A 602 30.40 22.99 28.32
CA GLN A 602 29.77 22.61 29.58
C GLN A 602 30.01 21.15 29.97
N ASP A 603 30.06 20.24 29.00
CA ASP A 603 29.85 18.81 29.24
C ASP A 603 31.00 17.90 28.76
N ALA A 604 32.08 18.42 28.18
CA ALA A 604 33.22 17.60 27.75
C ALA A 604 33.94 16.90 28.93
N SER A 605 33.77 17.41 30.15
CA SER A 605 34.29 16.82 31.39
C SER A 605 33.28 15.94 32.13
N GLU A 606 32.11 15.66 31.55
CA GLU A 606 31.06 14.85 32.16
C GLU A 606 31.59 13.44 32.49
N LEU A 607 31.37 12.98 33.73
CA LEU A 607 31.73 11.63 34.17
C LEU A 607 30.63 10.64 33.75
N LEU A 608 30.98 9.36 33.63
CA LEU A 608 29.96 8.32 33.42
C LEU A 608 29.07 8.23 34.67
N GLU A 609 27.77 8.41 34.48
CA GLU A 609 26.77 8.39 35.56
C GLU A 609 26.26 6.97 35.87
N PHE A 610 26.34 6.09 34.88
CA PHE A 610 25.84 4.71 34.97
C PHE A 610 27.02 3.74 34.97
N GLU A 611 27.08 2.83 35.94
CA GLU A 611 28.09 1.76 35.95
C GLU A 611 27.80 0.70 34.89
N GLU A 612 26.51 0.41 34.65
CA GLU A 612 26.05 -0.66 33.78
C GLU A 612 24.85 -0.24 32.93
N PHE A 613 24.63 -0.92 31.81
CA PHE A 613 23.46 -0.77 30.94
C PHE A 613 23.02 -2.14 30.39
N LEU A 614 21.74 -2.23 30.00
CA LEU A 614 21.20 -3.41 29.32
C LEU A 614 21.47 -3.33 27.83
N ASP A 615 21.88 -4.43 27.22
CA ASP A 615 22.05 -4.61 25.78
C ASP A 615 21.40 -5.92 25.34
N VAL A 616 21.44 -6.23 24.05
CA VAL A 616 20.98 -7.49 23.48
C VAL A 616 22.11 -8.10 22.66
N ASP A 617 22.46 -9.35 22.98
CA ASP A 617 23.51 -10.09 22.28
C ASP A 617 23.13 -11.55 22.06
N TYR A 618 23.89 -12.23 21.19
CA TYR A 618 23.74 -13.66 20.96
C TYR A 618 24.31 -14.45 22.14
N ASP A 619 23.51 -15.36 22.69
CA ASP A 619 23.95 -16.35 23.65
C ASP A 619 24.78 -17.45 22.99
N GLN A 620 25.29 -18.39 23.79
CA GLN A 620 26.09 -19.53 23.34
C GLN A 620 25.33 -20.45 22.36
N THR A 621 24.00 -20.37 22.31
CA THR A 621 23.15 -21.14 21.39
C THR A 621 22.83 -20.38 20.10
N GLY A 622 23.35 -19.16 19.94
CA GLY A 622 23.09 -18.29 18.79
C GLY A 622 21.72 -17.61 18.84
N LYS A 623 21.06 -17.56 20.01
CA LYS A 623 19.78 -16.85 20.20
C LYS A 623 20.03 -15.48 20.83
N LEU A 624 19.25 -14.48 20.45
CA LEU A 624 19.31 -13.17 21.08
C LEU A 624 18.79 -13.26 22.52
N SER A 625 19.52 -12.64 23.45
CA SER A 625 19.19 -12.54 24.87
C SER A 625 19.57 -11.15 25.40
N ALA A 626 18.89 -10.70 26.47
CA ALA A 626 19.26 -9.47 27.15
C ALA A 626 20.50 -9.71 28.02
N VAL A 627 21.47 -8.80 27.97
CA VAL A 627 22.73 -8.88 28.71
C VAL A 627 23.02 -7.56 29.41
N THR A 628 23.69 -7.61 30.55
CA THR A 628 24.18 -6.42 31.25
C THR A 628 25.64 -6.18 30.87
N ARG A 629 25.99 -4.94 30.52
CA ARG A 629 27.36 -4.53 30.19
C ARG A 629 27.79 -3.38 31.08
N LYS A 630 29.09 -3.31 31.40
CA LYS A 630 29.66 -2.16 32.10
C LYS A 630 29.95 -1.03 31.12
N THR A 631 29.66 0.19 31.51
CA THR A 631 29.93 1.39 30.69
C THR A 631 31.42 1.66 30.51
N VAL A 632 32.24 1.27 31.49
CA VAL A 632 33.71 1.37 31.44
C VAL A 632 34.34 0.47 30.37
N ASP A 633 33.63 -0.58 29.94
CA ASP A 633 34.09 -1.54 28.92
C ASP A 633 33.73 -1.12 27.49
N ILE A 634 33.01 0.00 27.32
CA ILE A 634 32.73 0.57 25.99
C ILE A 634 34.06 1.01 25.38
N ALA A 635 34.34 0.53 24.16
CA ALA A 635 35.64 0.64 23.50
C ALA A 635 36.18 2.07 23.42
#